data_AF-A0A7C7XI52-F1
#
_entry.id   AF-A0A7C7XI52-F1
#
_cell.length_a   1.000
_cell.length_b   1.000
_cell.length_c   1.000
_cell.angle_alpha   90.00
_cell.angle_beta   90.00
_cell.angle_gamma   90.00
#
_symmetry.space_group_name_H-M   'P 1'
#
loop_
_entity.id
_entity.type
_entity.pdbx_description
1 polymer ?
#
loop_
_entity_poly.entity_id
_entity_poly.type
_entity_poly.pdbx_seq_one_letter_code
_entity_poly.pdbx_strand_id
1 'polypeptide(L)'
;MAIEGSGADAIISGDDATYKEGVKNRRTIIGGGFDSIGSSVGPKFGSYAIFGNIVMLCQGTDPETSLERCALLANELMPSEEISFD
;
A
#
# COMPACT_ATOMS: atom_id res chain seq x y z
N MET A 1 -12.11 2.83 0.68
CA MET A 1 -11.28 3.70 1.58
C MET A 1 -9.93 3.03 1.87
N ALA A 2 -8.97 3.67 2.55
CA ALA A 2 -7.64 3.07 2.77
C ALA A 2 -7.67 1.74 3.52
N ILE A 3 -8.59 1.59 4.48
CA ILE A 3 -8.87 0.33 5.18
C ILE A 3 -9.27 -0.78 4.19
N GLU A 4 -10.23 -0.51 3.29
CA GLU A 4 -10.63 -1.44 2.23
C GLU A 4 -9.51 -1.68 1.18
N GLY A 5 -8.57 -0.76 1.06
CA GLY A 5 -7.51 -0.80 0.04
C GLY A 5 -6.19 -1.38 0.52
N SER A 6 -6.04 -1.72 1.79
CA SER A 6 -4.78 -2.17 2.38
C SER A 6 -4.96 -3.03 3.64
N GLY A 7 -3.93 -3.78 4.01
CA GLY A 7 -3.92 -4.58 5.24
C GLY A 7 -4.86 -5.78 5.20
N ALA A 8 -5.15 -6.34 6.38
CA ALA A 8 -5.91 -7.58 6.53
C ALA A 8 -7.38 -7.46 6.10
N ASP A 9 -7.96 -6.27 6.21
CA ASP A 9 -9.36 -5.98 5.86
C ASP A 9 -9.52 -5.54 4.39
N ALA A 10 -8.47 -5.69 3.58
CA ALA A 10 -8.49 -5.26 2.19
C ALA A 10 -9.49 -6.08 1.35
N ILE A 11 -10.32 -5.39 0.57
CA ILE A 11 -11.24 -6.01 -0.38
C ILE A 11 -10.57 -6.14 -1.75
N ILE A 12 -10.32 -7.38 -2.14
CA ILE A 12 -9.66 -7.76 -3.41
C ILE A 12 -10.63 -8.18 -4.51
N SER A 13 -11.90 -8.39 -4.14
CA SER A 13 -13.02 -8.72 -5.02
C SER A 13 -13.68 -7.44 -5.54
N GLY A 14 -14.02 -7.41 -6.83
CA GLY A 14 -14.72 -6.26 -7.42
C GLY A 14 -16.20 -6.20 -7.03
N ASP A 15 -16.78 -7.33 -6.64
CA ASP A 15 -18.19 -7.44 -6.27
C ASP A 15 -18.45 -6.89 -4.87
N ASP A 16 -17.50 -7.09 -3.95
CA ASP A 16 -17.58 -6.64 -2.56
C ASP A 16 -17.05 -5.22 -2.34
N ALA A 17 -16.35 -4.66 -3.33
CA ALA A 17 -15.72 -3.36 -3.21
C ALA A 17 -16.75 -2.23 -3.15
N THR A 18 -16.61 -1.35 -2.16
CA THR A 18 -17.35 -0.09 -2.07
C THR A 18 -16.93 0.85 -3.21
N TYR A 19 -15.62 0.90 -3.50
CA TYR A 19 -15.08 1.63 -4.65
C TYR A 19 -14.49 0.67 -5.68
N LYS A 20 -15.29 0.38 -6.72
CA LYS A 20 -15.00 -0.62 -7.77
C LYS A 20 -13.84 -0.23 -8.68
N GLU A 21 -13.67 1.06 -8.93
CA GLU A 21 -12.60 1.53 -9.77
C GLU A 21 -11.24 1.27 -9.09
N GLY A 22 -10.29 0.74 -9.86
CA GLY A 22 -8.93 0.47 -9.37
C GLY A 22 -8.78 -0.73 -8.42
N VAL A 23 -9.83 -1.53 -8.13
CA VAL A 23 -9.71 -2.74 -7.26
C VAL A 23 -8.62 -3.69 -7.75
N LYS A 24 -8.53 -3.91 -9.07
CA LYS A 24 -7.48 -4.74 -9.68
C LYS A 24 -6.07 -4.14 -9.55
N ASN A 25 -5.95 -2.83 -9.38
CA ASN A 25 -4.66 -2.16 -9.20
C ASN A 25 -4.16 -2.23 -7.75
N ARG A 26 -5.05 -2.51 -6.79
CA ARG A 26 -4.74 -2.63 -5.36
C ARG A 26 -4.46 -4.06 -4.89
N ARG A 27 -4.40 -5.04 -5.81
CA ARG A 27 -4.08 -6.44 -5.50
C ARG A 27 -2.76 -6.87 -6.16
N THR A 28 -2.14 -7.88 -5.59
CA THR A 28 -0.92 -8.51 -6.11
C THR A 28 -1.03 -10.03 -5.99
N ILE A 29 -0.20 -10.74 -6.75
CA ILE A 29 -0.01 -12.18 -6.55
C ILE A 29 0.94 -12.35 -5.35
N ILE A 30 0.55 -13.20 -4.40
CA ILE A 30 1.31 -13.55 -3.20
C ILE A 30 1.63 -15.03 -3.27
N GLY A 31 2.91 -15.38 -3.15
CA GLY A 31 3.38 -16.75 -3.35
C GLY A 31 3.41 -17.14 -4.83
N GLY A 32 4.29 -18.08 -5.16
CA GLY A 32 4.53 -18.55 -6.53
C GLY A 32 5.96 -18.27 -6.99
N GLY A 33 6.79 -19.32 -6.97
CA GLY A 33 8.02 -19.37 -7.75
C GLY A 33 7.75 -19.89 -9.17
N PHE A 34 8.81 -20.22 -9.90
CA PHE A 34 8.76 -20.70 -11.30
C PHE A 34 7.86 -21.93 -11.55
N ASP A 35 7.42 -22.62 -10.50
CA ASP A 35 6.48 -23.73 -10.56
C ASP A 35 5.27 -23.38 -9.68
N SER A 36 4.16 -22.98 -10.31
CA SER A 36 3.09 -22.14 -9.75
C SER A 36 2.13 -22.83 -8.75
N ILE A 37 2.62 -23.77 -7.94
CA ILE A 37 1.82 -24.40 -6.89
C ILE A 37 1.81 -23.48 -5.65
N GLY A 38 0.66 -22.86 -5.37
CA GLY A 38 0.43 -22.07 -4.14
C GLY A 38 0.41 -20.55 -4.29
N SER A 39 0.21 -20.02 -5.50
CA SER A 39 -0.05 -18.59 -5.69
C SER A 39 -1.45 -18.21 -5.23
N SER A 40 -1.56 -17.10 -4.51
CA SER A 40 -2.80 -16.50 -4.03
C SER A 40 -2.90 -15.04 -4.47
N VAL A 41 -4.09 -14.46 -4.42
CA VAL A 41 -4.27 -13.02 -4.64
C VAL A 41 -4.46 -12.37 -3.28
N GLY A 42 -3.70 -11.32 -3.02
CA GLY A 42 -3.86 -10.53 -1.80
C GLY A 42 -3.63 -9.05 -2.03
N PRO A 43 -3.65 -8.25 -0.96
CA PRO A 43 -3.48 -6.81 -1.06
C PRO A 43 -2.08 -6.46 -1.55
N LYS A 44 -1.99 -5.49 -2.47
CA LYS A 44 -0.73 -4.89 -2.90
C LYS A 44 -0.12 -4.01 -1.80
N PHE A 45 -0.98 -3.50 -0.92
CA PHE A 45 -0.62 -2.57 0.14
C PHE A 45 -0.88 -3.20 1.50
N GLY A 46 0.16 -3.41 2.29
CA GLY A 46 0.12 -4.16 3.56
C GLY A 46 -0.36 -3.30 4.72
N SER A 47 -0.30 -1.98 4.55
CA SER A 47 -0.82 -0.98 5.48
C SER A 47 -0.99 0.35 4.76
N TYR A 48 -1.42 1.37 5.49
CA TYR A 48 -1.42 2.75 5.07
C TYR A 48 -0.83 3.64 6.17
N ALA A 49 -0.30 4.78 5.77
CA ALA A 49 0.20 5.81 6.68
C ALA A 49 -0.50 7.14 6.39
N ILE A 50 -0.59 7.98 7.40
CA ILE A 50 -1.07 9.36 7.26
C ILE A 50 0.16 10.24 7.35
N PHE A 51 0.41 11.03 6.30
CA PHE A 51 1.51 12.00 6.23
C PHE A 51 0.92 13.36 5.91
N GLY A 52 0.90 14.26 6.92
CA GLY A 52 0.17 15.52 6.84
C GLY A 52 -1.32 15.27 6.57
N ASN A 53 -1.81 15.76 5.42
CA ASN A 53 -3.18 15.56 4.95
C ASN A 53 -3.32 14.50 3.85
N ILE A 54 -2.26 13.71 3.58
CA ILE A 54 -2.26 12.66 2.57
C ILE A 54 -2.40 11.30 3.24
N VAL A 55 -3.26 10.44 2.67
CA VAL A 55 -3.34 9.02 3.00
C VAL A 55 -2.51 8.23 2.00
N MET A 56 -1.40 7.66 2.47
CA MET A 56 -0.46 6.89 1.64
C MET A 56 -0.74 5.40 1.79
N LEU A 57 -1.04 4.72 0.68
CA LEU A 57 -1.11 3.26 0.66
C LEU A 57 0.31 2.71 0.53
N CYS A 58 0.73 1.90 1.50
CA CYS A 58 2.11 1.48 1.67
C CYS A 58 2.36 0.15 0.95
N GLN A 59 3.25 0.14 -0.05
CA GLN A 59 3.43 -1.03 -0.90
C GLN A 59 4.19 -2.16 -0.18
N GLY A 60 3.67 -3.38 -0.26
CA GLY A 60 4.22 -4.56 0.43
C GLY A 60 3.08 -5.45 0.88
N THR A 61 3.27 -6.77 0.94
CA THR A 61 2.19 -7.68 1.35
C THR A 61 2.11 -7.83 2.86
N ASP A 62 3.19 -7.51 3.57
CA ASP A 62 3.30 -7.52 5.02
C ASP A 62 3.27 -6.09 5.58
N PRO A 63 2.65 -5.88 6.76
CA PRO A 63 2.52 -4.54 7.34
C PRO A 63 3.86 -3.86 7.63
N GLU A 64 4.84 -4.60 8.12
CA GLU A 64 6.15 -4.07 8.54
C GLU A 64 6.93 -3.49 7.34
N THR A 65 7.23 -4.31 6.34
CA THR A 65 7.92 -3.87 5.11
C THR A 65 7.13 -2.78 4.39
N SER A 66 5.79 -2.86 4.42
CA SER A 66 4.96 -1.83 3.80
C SER A 66 5.18 -0.47 4.47
N LEU A 67 5.13 -0.39 5.80
CA LEU A 67 5.33 0.85 6.55
C LEU A 67 6.75 1.39 6.41
N GLU A 68 7.77 0.53 6.36
CA GLU A 68 9.15 0.94 6.08
C GLU A 68 9.26 1.66 4.73
N ARG A 69 8.63 1.14 3.68
CA ARG A 69 8.61 1.79 2.36
C ARG A 69 7.85 3.10 2.35
N CYS A 70 6.76 3.20 3.11
CA CYS A 70 6.08 4.46 3.33
C CYS A 70 6.96 5.49 4.06
N ALA A 71 7.78 5.06 5.02
CA ALA A 71 8.72 5.95 5.70
C ALA A 71 9.82 6.44 4.74
N LEU A 72 10.35 5.56 3.88
CA LEU A 72 11.29 5.96 2.83
C LEU A 72 10.67 6.97 1.86
N LEU A 73 9.43 6.74 1.42
CA LEU A 73 8.71 7.68 0.57
C LEU A 73 8.46 9.00 1.27
N ALA A 74 8.00 8.97 2.53
CA ALA A 74 7.77 10.18 3.31
C ALA A 74 9.04 11.01 3.46
N ASN A 75 10.18 10.37 3.72
CA ASN A 75 11.48 11.03 3.82
C ASN A 75 11.89 11.72 2.52
N GLU A 76 11.63 11.10 1.37
CA GLU A 76 11.89 11.71 0.06
C GLU A 76 10.95 12.88 -0.25
N LEU A 77 9.71 12.83 0.27
CA LEU A 77 8.72 13.90 0.13
C LEU A 77 8.95 15.06 1.10
N MET A 78 9.79 14.88 2.13
CA MET A 78 10.17 16.00 2.98
C MET A 78 11.05 16.94 2.16
N PRO A 79 10.67 18.22 2.01
CA PRO A 79 11.56 19.18 1.39
C PRO A 79 12.87 19.22 2.20
N SER A 80 14.01 19.14 1.53
CA SER A 80 15.28 19.50 2.15
C SER A 80 15.12 20.90 2.70
N GLU A 81 15.35 21.10 3.98
CA GLU A 81 15.22 22.40 4.63
C GLU A 81 16.09 23.44 3.92
N GLU A 82 15.52 24.18 2.96
CA GLU A 82 15.94 25.55 2.67
C GLU A 82 15.34 26.44 3.75
N ILE A 83 15.80 26.26 5.00
CA ILE A 83 15.67 27.31 6.01
C ILE A 83 16.65 28.40 5.56
N SER A 84 16.14 29.35 4.77
CA SER A 84 16.71 30.69 4.74
C SER A 84 16.41 31.31 6.11
N PHE A 85 17.48 31.58 6.84
CA PHE A 85 17.45 32.44 8.02
C PHE A 85 17.44 33.88 7.48
N ASP A 86 16.28 34.53 7.49
CA ASP A 86 16.15 36.00 7.40
C ASP A 86 15.53 36.52 8.70
#